data_AF-A0AAD3R0G5-F1
#
_entry.id   AF-A0AAD3R0G5-F1
#
_cell.length_a   1.000
_cell.length_b   1.000
_cell.length_c   1.000
_cell.angle_alpha   90.00
_cell.angle_beta   90.00
_cell.angle_gamma   90.00
#
_symmetry.space_group_name_H-M   'P 1'
#
loop_
_entity.id
_entity.type
_entity.pdbx_description
1 polymer ?
#
loop_
_entity_poly.entity_id
_entity_poly.type
_entity_poly.pdbx_seq_one_letter_code
_entity_poly.pdbx_strand_id
1 'polypeptide(L)'
;MACCLLYRGDVVPKDVNAAIATHQTKRPSSLWIGAHWLQGINYQPPTLSCETGCWVQRVVCMLSNTPLLLQEACLPDHKFDLM
;
A
#
# COMPACT_ATOMS: atom_id res chain seq x y z
N MET A 1 -7.04 9.72 -7.19
CA MET A 1 -5.88 8.98 -6.66
C MET A 1 -6.35 8.20 -5.44
N ALA A 2 -5.95 6.94 -5.26
CA ALA A 2 -6.48 6.12 -4.16
C ALA A 2 -5.37 5.28 -3.54
N CYS A 3 -5.40 5.19 -2.20
CA CYS A 3 -4.53 4.32 -1.41
C CYS A 3 -5.42 3.38 -0.60
N CYS A 4 -5.28 2.09 -0.86
CA CYS A 4 -6.00 1.04 -0.16
C CYS A 4 -5.03 0.30 0.76
N LEU A 5 -5.37 0.19 2.04
CA LEU A 5 -4.65 -0.60 3.02
C LEU A 5 -5.48 -1.83 3.38
N LEU A 6 -4.95 -3.01 3.06
CA LEU A 6 -5.56 -4.30 3.34
C LEU A 6 -4.81 -4.97 4.47
N TYR A 7 -5.45 -5.08 5.63
CA TYR A 7 -4.92 -5.70 6.83
C TYR A 7 -5.42 -7.13 6.96
N ARG A 8 -4.55 -8.04 7.39
CA ARG A 8 -4.91 -9.41 7.73
C ARG A 8 -4.29 -9.86 9.05
N GLY A 9 -5.08 -10.55 9.87
CA GLY A 9 -4.73 -11.02 11.21
C GLY A 9 -5.41 -10.21 12.32
N ASP A 10 -4.90 -10.34 13.54
CA ASP A 10 -5.42 -9.62 14.71
C ASP A 10 -5.10 -8.12 14.60
N VAL A 11 -6.02 -7.31 14.08
CA VAL A 11 -5.79 -5.87 13.86
C VAL A 11 -6.95 -5.07 14.43
N VAL A 12 -6.64 -4.14 15.33
CA VAL A 12 -7.63 -3.25 15.94
C VAL A 12 -7.81 -2.02 15.05
N PRO A 13 -9.05 -1.69 14.63
CA PRO A 13 -9.30 -0.57 13.70
C PRO A 13 -8.84 0.80 14.25
N LYS A 14 -8.79 0.96 15.58
CA LYS A 14 -8.27 2.16 16.23
C LYS A 14 -6.78 2.39 15.91
N ASP A 15 -5.98 1.33 15.98
CA ASP A 15 -4.54 1.41 15.73
C ASP A 15 -4.24 1.71 14.26
N VAL A 16 -5.10 1.20 13.36
CA VAL A 16 -5.02 1.50 11.92
C VAL A 16 -5.27 2.99 11.65
N ASN A 17 -6.31 3.57 12.25
CA ASN A 17 -6.61 4.99 12.07
C ASN A 17 -5.50 5.89 12.64
N ALA A 18 -4.94 5.51 13.80
CA ALA A 18 -3.80 6.20 14.38
C ALA A 18 -2.56 6.12 13.46
N ALA A 19 -2.26 4.94 12.91
CA ALA A 19 -1.16 4.74 11.98
C ALA A 19 -1.32 5.60 10.71
N ILE A 20 -2.52 5.64 10.12
CA ILE A 20 -2.83 6.48 8.95
C ILE A 20 -2.59 7.98 9.28
N ALA A 21 -3.07 8.46 10.42
CA ALA A 21 -2.85 9.85 10.84
C ALA A 21 -1.36 10.18 11.03
N THR A 22 -0.58 9.27 11.60
CA THR A 22 0.89 9.46 11.71
C THR A 22 1.57 9.41 10.34
N HIS A 23 1.06 8.62 9.40
CA HIS A 23 1.64 8.50 8.07
C HIS A 23 1.37 9.76 7.22
N GLN A 24 0.20 10.38 7.40
CA GLN A 24 -0.16 11.64 6.76
C GLN A 24 0.71 12.82 7.26
N THR A 25 1.06 12.83 8.54
CA THR A 25 1.86 13.91 9.15
C THR A 25 3.36 13.78 8.88
N LYS A 26 3.89 12.55 8.76
CA LYS A 26 5.35 12.31 8.61
C LYS A 26 5.89 12.42 7.20
N ARG A 27 5.07 12.31 6.16
CA ARG A 27 5.53 12.35 4.75
C ARG A 27 4.67 13.32 3.94
N PRO A 28 5.21 14.46 3.48
CA PRO A 28 4.54 15.30 2.49
C PRO A 28 4.66 14.62 1.14
N SER A 29 3.83 13.62 0.88
CA SER A 29 3.76 13.02 -0.44
C SER A 29 2.62 13.68 -1.19
N SER A 30 2.92 14.17 -2.40
CA SER A 30 1.94 14.56 -3.42
C SER A 30 0.89 13.47 -3.69
N LEU A 31 1.15 12.27 -3.19
CA LEU A 31 0.31 11.10 -3.17
C LEU A 31 -0.95 11.23 -2.31
N TRP A 32 -0.95 12.10 -1.29
CA TRP A 32 -2.04 12.22 -0.32
C TRP A 32 -3.08 13.30 -0.66
N ILE A 33 -2.73 14.27 -1.50
CA ILE A 33 -3.59 15.42 -1.79
C ILE A 33 -4.77 14.92 -2.65
N GLY A 34 -5.93 14.74 -2.01
CA GLY A 34 -7.15 14.23 -2.66
C GLY A 34 -7.24 12.70 -2.75
N ALA A 35 -6.46 11.95 -1.96
CA ALA A 35 -6.54 10.50 -1.95
C ALA A 35 -7.67 9.98 -1.04
N HIS A 36 -8.53 9.12 -1.59
CA HIS A 36 -9.46 8.33 -0.79
C HIS A 36 -8.71 7.18 -0.15
N TRP A 37 -8.83 7.05 1.17
CA TRP A 37 -8.29 5.94 1.94
C TRP A 37 -9.34 4.85 2.07
N LEU A 38 -9.06 3.70 1.49
CA LEU A 38 -9.88 2.51 1.68
C LEU A 38 -9.19 1.56 2.64
N GLN A 39 -9.92 1.10 3.65
CA GLN A 39 -9.44 0.17 4.65
C GLN A 39 -10.23 -1.13 4.53
N GLY A 40 -9.52 -2.23 4.31
CA GLY A 40 -10.06 -3.58 4.44
C GLY A 40 -9.37 -4.28 5.61
N ILE A 41 -10.15 -4.86 6.53
CA ILE A 41 -9.61 -5.71 7.61
C ILE A 41 -10.17 -7.12 7.42
N ASN A 42 -9.29 -8.10 7.36
CA ASN A 42 -9.63 -9.50 7.46
C ASN A 42 -9.04 -10.09 8.75
N TYR A 43 -9.90 -10.50 9.68
CA TYR A 43 -9.47 -11.06 10.97
C TYR A 43 -8.92 -12.48 10.87
N GLN A 44 -9.10 -13.16 9.72
CA GLN A 44 -8.54 -14.50 9.54
C GLN A 44 -7.01 -14.43 9.58
N PRO A 45 -6.35 -15.35 10.31
CA PRO A 45 -4.90 -15.39 10.34
C PRO A 45 -4.35 -15.61 8.91
N PRO A 46 -3.18 -15.03 8.59
CA PRO A 46 -2.53 -15.29 7.32
C PRO A 46 -2.11 -16.76 7.25
N THR A 47 -2.63 -17.49 6.26
CA THR A 47 -2.18 -18.84 5.95
C THR A 47 -0.85 -18.75 5.22
N LEU A 48 0.23 -19.14 5.90
CA LEU A 48 1.54 -19.31 5.29
C LEU A 48 1.62 -20.73 4.71
N SER A 49 1.70 -20.87 3.39
CA SER A 49 2.23 -22.09 2.78
C SER A 49 3.75 -22.01 2.88
N CYS A 50 4.34 -22.67 3.86
CA CYS A 50 5.74 -22.46 4.18
C CYS A 50 6.63 -23.61 3.66
N GLU A 51 7.60 -23.25 2.82
CA GLU A 51 8.94 -23.87 2.85
C GLU A 51 10.00 -22.94 3.49
N THR A 52 9.77 -21.63 3.63
CA THR A 52 10.77 -20.68 4.20
C THR A 52 10.22 -19.53 5.08
N GLY A 53 8.90 -19.42 5.28
CA GLY A 53 8.25 -18.33 6.01
C GLY A 53 8.15 -18.53 7.54
N CYS A 54 8.71 -17.57 8.29
CA CYS A 54 8.52 -17.45 9.74
C CYS A 54 7.06 -17.06 10.07
N TRP A 55 6.51 -17.58 11.18
CA TRP A 55 5.15 -17.31 11.61
C TRP A 55 4.93 -15.80 11.85
N VAL A 56 4.04 -15.19 11.08
CA VAL A 56 3.69 -13.76 11.21
C VAL A 56 2.27 -13.63 11.75
N GLN A 57 2.10 -12.81 12.80
CA GLN A 57 0.82 -12.59 13.47
C GLN A 57 -0.10 -11.63 12.69
N ARG A 58 0.47 -10.71 11.90
CA ARG A 58 -0.24 -9.63 11.20
C ARG A 58 0.48 -9.26 9.91
N VAL A 59 -0.25 -9.03 8.83
CA VAL A 59 0.31 -8.55 7.55
C VAL A 59 -0.51 -7.40 6.99
N VAL A 60 0.16 -6.51 6.25
CA VAL A 60 -0.46 -5.37 5.58
C VAL A 60 -0.01 -5.32 4.13
N CYS A 61 -0.95 -5.13 3.21
CA CYS A 61 -0.69 -4.86 1.80
C CYS A 61 -1.19 -3.46 1.46
N MET A 62 -0.33 -2.63 0.87
CA MET A 62 -0.69 -1.31 0.38
C MET A 62 -0.81 -1.34 -1.14
N LEU A 63 -1.96 -0.93 -1.64
CA LEU A 63 -2.22 -0.73 -3.07
C LEU A 63 -2.41 0.76 -3.30
N SER A 64 -1.49 1.38 -4.03
CA SER A 64 -1.51 2.81 -4.32
C SER A 64 -1.43 3.05 -5.81
N ASN A 65 -2.41 3.77 -6.37
CA ASN A 65 -2.32 4.24 -7.74
C ASN A 65 -1.58 5.58 -7.77
N THR A 66 -0.34 5.58 -8.27
CA THR A 66 0.49 6.78 -8.34
C THR A 66 0.74 7.24 -9.76
N PRO A 67 0.67 8.56 -10.06
CA PRO A 67 1.02 9.08 -11.37
C PRO A 67 2.51 8.88 -11.69
N LEU A 68 3.34 8.52 -10.70
CA LEU A 68 4.72 8.10 -10.91
C LEU A 68 4.83 6.88 -11.85
N LEU A 69 3.81 6.01 -11.90
CA LEU A 69 3.75 4.92 -12.90
C LEU A 69 3.74 5.45 -14.34
N LEU A 70 3.14 6.62 -14.59
CA LEU A 70 3.15 7.25 -15.92
C LEU A 70 4.54 7.77 -16.29
N GLN A 71 5.32 8.21 -15.29
CA GLN A 71 6.69 8.65 -15.53
C GLN A 71 7.60 7.47 -15.94
N GLU A 72 7.40 6.31 -15.33
CA GLU A 72 8.07 5.06 -15.73
C GLU A 72 7.58 4.57 -17.10
N ALA A 73 6.32 4.80 -17.45
CA ALA A 73 5.76 4.44 -18.75
C ALA A 73 6.31 5.28 -19.92
N CYS A 74 6.83 6.48 -19.67
CA CYS A 74 7.49 7.32 -20.68
C CYS A 74 8.90 6.83 -21.06
N LEU A 75 9.55 6.05 -20.18
CA LEU A 75 10.89 5.48 -20.43
C LEU A 75 10.96 4.52 -21.64
N PRO A 76 10.02 3.58 -21.84
CA PRO A 76 9.99 2.76 -23.04
C PRO A 76 9.67 3.56 -24.31
N ASP A 77 8.78 4.57 -24.25
CA ASP A 77 8.50 5.44 -25.41
C ASP A 77 9.76 6.19 -25.83
N HIS A 78 10.51 6.75 -24.86
CA HIS A 78 11.78 7.40 -25.15
C HIS A 78 12.82 6.44 -25.74
N LYS A 79 12.86 5.18 -25.29
CA LYS A 79 13.75 4.16 -25.87
C LYS A 79 13.30 3.71 -27.25
N PHE A 80 12.00 3.70 -27.53
CA PHE A 80 11.44 3.36 -28.83
C PHE A 80 11.73 4.45 -29.85
N ASP A 81 11.59 5.73 -29.47
CA ASP A 81 11.96 6.89 -30.33
C ASP A 81 13.46 6.95 -30.68
N LEU A 82 14.31 6.25 -29.92
CA LEU A 82 15.75 6.16 -30.16
C LEU A 82 16.17 4.96 -31.02
N MET A 83 15.25 4.05 -31.39
CA MET A 83 15.49 2.95 -32.33
C MET A 83 15.15 3.35 -33.77
#